data_AF-A0A2I1GFF3-F1
#
_entry.id   AF-A0A2I1GFF3-F1
#
_cell.length_a   1.000
_cell.length_b   1.000
_cell.length_c   1.000
_cell.angle_alpha   90.00
_cell.angle_beta   90.00
_cell.angle_gamma   90.00
#
_symmetry.space_group_name_H-M   'P 1'
#
loop_
_entity.id
_entity.type
_entity.pdbx_description
1 polymer ?
#
loop_
_entity_poly.entity_id
_entity_poly.type
_entity_poly.pdbx_seq_one_letter_code
_entity_poly.pdbx_strand_id
1 'polypeptide(L)'
;MVSYRLDSSQLTNAEIVELRARQRTFEGAYGRTCLSSFGFALIILRIFDEDFYTIGFVYIAFGVALLIISALRIRNNIENFDIFEKNKPFVTSGGYVALTSGIALLTYLALLVMILRMD
;
A
#
# COMPACT_ATOMS: atom_id res chain seq x y z
N MET A 1 11.15 -6.20 -1.26
CA MET A 1 11.48 -6.50 0.16
C MET A 1 12.89 -6.01 0.39
N VAL A 2 13.06 -4.71 0.66
CA VAL A 2 14.38 -4.10 0.86
C VAL A 2 14.65 -4.16 2.37
N SER A 3 15.49 -5.11 2.76
CA SER A 3 15.89 -5.33 4.15
C SER A 3 16.94 -4.27 4.53
N TYR A 4 16.51 -3.16 5.12
CA TYR A 4 17.45 -2.19 5.72
C TYR A 4 17.98 -2.77 7.04
N ARG A 5 19.26 -3.09 7.05
CA ARG A 5 20.03 -3.44 8.24
C ARG A 5 20.41 -2.15 8.94
N LEU A 6 19.44 -1.48 9.56
CA LEU A 6 19.75 -0.60 10.70
C LEU A 6 20.49 -1.48 11.70
N ASP A 7 21.64 -1.03 12.18
CA ASP A 7 22.39 -1.77 13.18
C ASP A 7 21.53 -1.85 14.44
N SER A 8 20.79 -2.95 14.58
CA SER A 8 19.84 -3.18 15.67
C SER A 8 20.51 -3.14 17.05
N SER A 9 21.84 -3.18 17.09
CA SER A 9 22.64 -2.99 18.29
C SER A 9 22.60 -1.57 18.86
N GLN A 10 22.24 -0.57 18.05
CA GLN A 10 22.18 0.85 18.41
C GLN A 10 20.78 1.31 18.86
N LEU A 11 19.73 0.50 18.65
CA LEU A 11 18.35 0.87 18.99
C LEU A 11 18.00 0.50 20.42
N THR A 12 17.33 1.42 21.11
CA THR A 12 16.71 1.18 22.42
C THR A 12 15.54 0.21 22.29
N ASN A 13 15.25 -0.57 23.33
CA ASN A 13 14.07 -1.47 23.36
C ASN A 13 12.75 -0.77 23.01
N ALA A 14 12.58 0.50 23.42
CA ALA A 14 11.40 1.30 23.08
C ALA A 14 11.28 1.56 21.56
N GLU A 15 12.39 1.89 20.91
CA GLU A 15 12.46 2.15 19.47
C GLU A 15 12.17 0.90 18.65
N ILE A 16 12.63 -0.27 19.10
CA ILE A 16 12.32 -1.58 18.48
C ILE A 16 10.81 -1.87 18.52
N VAL A 17 10.14 -1.55 19.64
CA VAL A 17 8.70 -1.74 19.77
C VAL A 17 7.93 -0.83 18.82
N GLU A 18 8.34 0.43 18.71
CA GLU A 18 7.72 1.41 17.80
C GLU A 18 7.90 1.01 16.33
N LEU A 19 9.10 0.58 15.95
CA LEU A 19 9.39 0.12 14.60
C LEU A 19 8.54 -1.10 14.23
N ARG A 20 8.39 -2.07 15.14
CA ARG A 20 7.52 -3.25 14.95
C ARG A 20 6.04 -2.87 14.89
N ALA A 21 5.60 -1.90 15.68
CA ALA A 21 4.23 -1.40 15.64
C ALA A 21 3.92 -0.76 14.28
N ARG A 22 4.85 0.06 13.75
CA ARG A 22 4.74 0.71 12.43
C ARG A 22 4.72 -0.31 11.29
N GLN A 23 5.59 -1.31 11.36
CA GLN A 23 5.66 -2.39 10.37
C GLN A 23 4.37 -3.22 10.32
N ARG A 24 3.79 -3.58 11.47
CA ARG A 24 2.54 -4.37 11.51
C ARG A 24 1.30 -3.59 11.05
N THR A 25 1.26 -2.29 11.29
CA THR A 25 0.08 -1.46 11.03
C THR A 25 0.13 -0.82 9.66
N PHE A 26 1.10 0.05 9.39
CA PHE A 26 1.16 0.82 8.15
C PHE A 26 1.73 -0.01 7.00
N GLU A 27 2.97 -0.48 7.13
CA GLU A 27 3.62 -1.21 6.03
C GLU A 27 2.91 -2.53 5.73
N GLY A 28 2.53 -3.25 6.79
CA GLY A 28 1.78 -4.49 6.69
C GLY A 28 0.38 -4.32 6.10
N ALA A 29 -0.28 -3.17 6.27
CA ALA A 29 -1.55 -2.91 5.59
C ALA A 29 -1.34 -2.74 4.08
N TYR A 30 -0.44 -1.88 3.64
CA TYR A 30 -0.17 -1.67 2.21
C TYR A 30 0.28 -2.96 1.51
N GLY A 31 1.16 -3.73 2.13
CA GLY A 31 1.64 -5.00 1.57
C GLY A 31 0.52 -6.03 1.41
N ARG A 32 -0.32 -6.21 2.43
CA ARG A 32 -1.46 -7.16 2.37
C ARG A 32 -2.49 -6.73 1.34
N THR A 33 -2.84 -5.44 1.28
CA THR A 33 -3.81 -4.93 0.30
C THR A 33 -3.31 -5.14 -1.13
N CYS A 34 -2.03 -4.84 -1.38
CA CYS A 34 -1.46 -5.06 -2.70
C CYS A 34 -1.49 -6.54 -3.12
N LEU A 35 -1.06 -7.44 -2.22
CA LEU A 35 -1.05 -8.87 -2.49
C LEU A 35 -2.46 -9.40 -2.74
N SER A 36 -3.44 -8.97 -1.94
CA SER A 36 -4.85 -9.33 -2.14
C SER A 36 -5.39 -8.82 -3.47
N SER A 37 -5.05 -7.59 -3.86
CA SER A 37 -5.51 -6.99 -5.13
C SER A 37 -4.97 -7.74 -6.34
N PHE A 38 -3.68 -8.13 -6.32
CA PHE A 38 -3.12 -8.97 -7.37
C PHE A 38 -3.71 -10.38 -7.39
N GLY A 39 -3.92 -10.98 -6.22
CA GLY A 39 -4.58 -12.28 -6.13
C GLY A 39 -5.98 -12.26 -6.75
N PHE A 40 -6.78 -11.24 -6.44
CA PHE A 40 -8.09 -11.03 -7.04
C PHE A 40 -8.00 -10.80 -8.55
N ALA A 41 -7.06 -9.97 -9.02
CA ALA A 41 -6.88 -9.74 -10.45
C ALA A 41 -6.57 -11.02 -11.22
N LEU A 42 -5.66 -11.85 -10.68
CA LEU A 42 -5.30 -13.13 -11.28
C LEU A 42 -6.47 -14.11 -11.28
N ILE A 43 -7.27 -14.15 -10.22
CA ILE A 43 -8.50 -14.96 -10.18
C ILE A 43 -9.47 -14.50 -11.27
N ILE A 44 -9.69 -13.20 -11.41
CA ILE A 44 -10.61 -12.64 -12.41
C ILE A 44 -10.14 -13.00 -13.82
N LEU A 45 -8.86 -12.80 -14.12
CA LEU A 45 -8.26 -13.14 -15.42
C LEU A 45 -8.25 -14.65 -15.71
N ARG A 46 -8.27 -15.51 -14.69
CA ARG A 46 -8.15 -16.97 -14.86
C ARG A 46 -9.50 -17.70 -14.89
N ILE A 47 -10.50 -17.19 -14.19
CA ILE A 47 -11.78 -17.89 -13.93
C ILE A 47 -12.92 -17.34 -14.79
N PHE A 48 -12.91 -16.05 -15.16
CA PHE A 48 -14.04 -15.42 -15.84
C PHE A 48 -13.81 -15.31 -17.35
N ASP A 49 -14.92 -15.22 -18.10
CA ASP A 49 -14.96 -15.01 -19.54
C ASP A 49 -14.27 -13.71 -19.98
N GLU A 50 -13.96 -13.61 -21.27
CA GLU A 50 -13.16 -12.52 -21.87
C GLU A 50 -13.71 -11.12 -21.58
N ASP A 51 -15.02 -11.00 -21.39
CA ASP A 51 -15.70 -9.76 -21.03
C ASP A 51 -15.14 -9.17 -19.71
N PHE A 52 -14.78 -10.02 -18.74
CA PHE A 52 -14.32 -9.61 -17.42
C PHE A 52 -12.82 -9.30 -17.34
N TYR A 53 -12.05 -9.51 -18.42
CA TYR A 53 -10.62 -9.21 -18.41
C TYR A 53 -10.32 -7.73 -18.14
N THR A 54 -11.18 -6.83 -18.63
CA THR A 54 -11.06 -5.39 -18.39
C THR A 54 -11.09 -5.07 -16.89
N ILE A 55 -11.94 -5.75 -16.11
CA ILE A 55 -12.01 -5.62 -14.66
C ILE A 55 -10.74 -6.15 -14.00
N GLY A 56 -10.21 -7.28 -14.48
CA GLY A 56 -8.93 -7.82 -14.02
C GLY A 56 -7.76 -6.83 -14.18
N PHE A 57 -7.68 -6.14 -15.33
CA PHE A 57 -6.67 -5.11 -15.56
C PHE A 57 -6.79 -3.91 -14.61
N VAL A 58 -8.01 -3.49 -14.25
CA VAL A 58 -8.24 -2.42 -13.27
C VAL A 58 -7.68 -2.82 -11.89
N TYR A 59 -7.87 -4.08 -11.47
CA TYR A 59 -7.28 -4.57 -10.22
C TYR A 59 -5.75 -4.67 -10.25
N ILE A 60 -5.15 -5.04 -11.40
CA ILE A 60 -3.68 -4.99 -11.57
C ILE A 60 -3.19 -3.55 -11.43
N ALA A 61 -3.79 -2.60 -12.15
CA ALA A 61 -3.40 -1.20 -12.10
C ALA A 61 -3.52 -0.63 -10.68
N PHE A 62 -4.61 -0.97 -9.98
CA PHE A 62 -4.80 -0.60 -8.58
C PHE A 62 -3.73 -1.18 -7.66
N GLY A 63 -3.41 -2.48 -7.80
CA GLY A 63 -2.33 -3.13 -7.04
C GLY A 63 -0.97 -2.48 -7.29
N VAL A 64 -0.63 -2.19 -8.54
CA VAL A 64 0.61 -1.49 -8.92
C VAL A 64 0.66 -0.09 -8.30
N ALA A 65 -0.43 0.69 -8.38
CA ALA A 65 -0.50 2.02 -7.79
C ALA A 65 -0.24 1.99 -6.28
N LEU A 66 -0.86 1.04 -5.56
CA LEU A 66 -0.61 0.85 -4.12
C LEU A 66 0.84 0.46 -3.81
N LEU A 67 1.45 -0.38 -4.65
CA LEU A 67 2.86 -0.75 -4.52
C LEU A 67 3.79 0.45 -4.67
N ILE A 68 3.52 1.31 -5.66
CA ILE A 68 4.29 2.53 -5.91
C ILE A 68 4.17 3.48 -4.72
N ILE A 69 2.96 3.70 -4.20
CA ILE A 69 2.74 4.57 -3.04
C ILE A 69 3.48 4.05 -1.81
N SER A 70 3.43 2.74 -1.58
CA SER A 70 4.15 2.08 -0.50
C SER A 70 5.67 2.28 -0.64
N ALA A 71 6.23 2.05 -1.85
CA ALA A 71 7.64 2.23 -2.12
C ALA A 71 8.11 3.69 -1.96
N LEU A 72 7.36 4.65 -2.50
CA LEU A 72 7.66 6.08 -2.37
C LEU A 72 7.64 6.54 -0.91
N ARG A 73 6.68 6.02 -0.13
CA ARG A 73 6.58 6.32 1.29
C ARG A 73 7.75 5.75 2.08
N ILE A 74 8.16 4.52 1.81
CA ILE A 74 9.33 3.93 2.47
C ILE A 74 10.57 4.77 2.17
N ARG A 75 10.76 5.16 0.90
CA ARG A 75 11.88 6.04 0.50
C ARG A 75 11.84 7.39 1.23
N ASN A 76 10.69 8.07 1.28
CA ASN A 76 10.55 9.35 1.98
C ASN A 76 10.79 9.24 3.50
N ASN A 77 10.42 8.13 4.14
CA ASN A 77 10.71 7.93 5.57
C ASN A 77 12.20 7.70 5.85
N ILE A 78 12.91 7.09 4.90
CA ILE A 78 14.35 6.81 5.01
C ILE A 78 15.17 8.08 4.76
N GLU A 79 14.88 8.80 3.67
CA GLU A 79 15.64 10.02 3.30
C GLU A 79 15.54 11.13 4.35
N ASN A 80 14.41 11.21 5.07
CA ASN A 80 14.19 12.23 6.09
C ASN A 80 14.62 11.81 7.50
N PHE A 81 15.25 10.63 7.68
CA PHE A 81 15.66 10.08 8.99
C PHE A 81 14.60 10.18 10.10
N ASP A 82 13.34 10.18 9.70
CA ASP A 82 12.24 10.75 10.48
C ASP A 82 11.75 9.84 11.62
N ILE A 83 12.36 8.66 11.74
CA ILE A 83 11.85 7.53 12.50
C ILE A 83 12.32 7.59 13.97
N PHE A 84 13.45 8.26 14.24
CA PHE A 84 14.05 8.36 15.58
C PHE A 84 14.33 9.82 16.01
N GLU A 85 13.89 10.80 15.23
CA GLU A 85 14.17 12.21 15.52
C GLU A 85 13.19 12.76 16.56
N LYS A 86 13.60 12.68 17.84
CA LYS A 86 12.78 13.00 19.03
C LYS A 86 12.22 14.43 19.07
N ASN A 87 12.84 15.38 18.35
CA ASN A 87 12.50 16.80 18.38
C ASN A 87 11.53 17.22 17.27
N LYS A 88 11.09 16.31 16.41
CA LYS A 88 10.13 16.64 15.35
C LYS A 88 8.69 16.49 15.86
N PRO A 89 7.77 17.44 15.54
CA PRO A 89 6.37 17.25 15.85
C PRO A 89 5.84 15.97 15.19
N PHE A 90 4.97 15.24 15.89
CA PHE A 90 4.35 14.03 15.38
C PHE A 90 3.55 14.33 14.10
N VAL A 91 4.08 13.92 12.94
CA VAL A 91 3.38 14.05 11.66
C VAL A 91 2.61 12.76 11.38
N THR A 92 1.28 12.87 11.36
CA THR A 92 0.44 11.73 11.01
C THR A 92 0.58 11.39 9.53
N SER A 93 0.26 10.15 9.19
CA SER A 93 0.26 9.65 7.81
C SER A 93 -0.94 10.09 6.97
N GLY A 94 -1.66 11.14 7.40
CA GLY A 94 -2.95 11.55 6.84
C GLY A 94 -2.93 11.78 5.33
N GLY A 95 -1.87 12.40 4.80
CA GLY A 95 -1.74 12.63 3.35
C GLY A 95 -1.71 11.33 2.53
N TYR A 96 -0.92 10.34 2.97
CA TYR A 96 -0.89 9.04 2.32
C TYR A 96 -2.22 8.29 2.45
N VAL A 97 -2.90 8.41 3.59
CA VAL A 97 -4.23 7.79 3.80
C VAL A 97 -5.28 8.42 2.88
N ALA A 98 -5.30 9.75 2.77
CA ALA A 98 -6.18 10.48 1.86
C ALA A 98 -5.90 10.10 0.39
N LEU A 99 -4.63 10.00 0.01
CA LEU A 99 -4.24 9.58 -1.34
C LEU A 99 -4.70 8.16 -1.65
N THR A 100 -4.47 7.21 -0.73
CA THR A 100 -4.86 5.81 -0.95
C THR A 100 -6.36 5.59 -0.93
N SER A 101 -7.09 6.32 -0.09
CA SER A 101 -8.56 6.27 -0.06
C SER A 101 -9.16 6.89 -1.32
N GLY A 102 -8.60 8.00 -1.82
CA GLY A 102 -9.01 8.58 -3.10
C GLY A 102 -8.83 7.63 -4.28
N ILE A 103 -7.67 6.96 -4.36
CA ILE A 103 -7.42 5.96 -5.42
C ILE A 103 -8.36 4.76 -5.27
N ALA A 104 -8.58 4.25 -4.06
CA ALA A 104 -9.53 3.16 -3.84
C ALA A 104 -10.95 3.53 -4.27
N LEU A 105 -11.39 4.76 -3.95
CA LEU A 105 -12.71 5.26 -4.35
C LEU A 105 -12.81 5.36 -5.88
N LEU A 106 -11.80 5.92 -6.56
CA LEU A 106 -11.75 5.97 -8.02
C LEU A 106 -11.79 4.58 -8.65
N THR A 107 -11.05 3.61 -8.10
CA THR A 107 -11.10 2.21 -8.55
C THR A 107 -12.51 1.64 -8.41
N TYR A 108 -13.17 1.84 -7.27
CA TYR A 108 -14.55 1.36 -7.09
C TYR A 108 -15.55 2.02 -8.03
N LEU A 109 -15.41 3.32 -8.30
CA LEU A 109 -16.25 4.00 -9.30
C LEU A 109 -16.01 3.45 -10.70
N ALA A 110 -14.75 3.23 -11.09
CA ALA A 110 -14.42 2.65 -12.39
C ALA A 110 -15.01 1.23 -12.53
N LEU A 111 -14.91 0.41 -11.49
CA LEU A 111 -15.52 -0.92 -11.45
C LEU A 111 -17.05 -0.85 -11.56
N LEU A 112 -17.69 0.06 -10.82
CA LEU A 112 -19.14 0.26 -10.88
C LEU A 112 -19.59 0.62 -12.30
N VAL A 113 -18.89 1.56 -12.96
CA VAL A 113 -19.19 1.97 -14.33
C VAL A 113 -18.97 0.81 -15.31
N MET A 114 -17.92 0.02 -15.13
CA MET A 114 -17.67 -1.14 -15.99
C MET A 114 -18.76 -2.20 -15.84
N ILE A 115 -19.17 -2.53 -14.61
CA ILE A 115 -20.24 -3.48 -14.35
C ILE A 115 -21.55 -3.00 -14.99
N LEU A 116 -21.92 -1.74 -14.80
CA LEU A 116 -23.15 -1.15 -15.38
C LEU A 116 -23.14 -1.05 -16.92
N ARG A 117 -21.97 -1.16 -17.54
CA ARG A 117 -21.81 -1.18 -19.01
C ARG A 117 -21.81 -2.61 -19.58
N MET A 118 -21.60 -3.61 -18.73
CA MET A 118 -21.54 -5.03 -19.11
C MET A 118 -22.90 -5.73 -18.99
N ASP A 119 -23.96 -5.00 -18.60
CA ASP A 119 -25.37 -5.36 -18.84
C ASP A 119 -25.76 -5.05 -20.30
#